data_AF-A0A7D5SI90-F1
#
_entry.id   AF-A0A7D5SI90-F1
#
_cell.length_a   1.000
_cell.length_b   1.000
_cell.length_c   1.000
_cell.angle_alpha   90.00
_cell.angle_beta   90.00
_cell.angle_gamma   90.00
#
_symmetry.space_group_name_H-M   'P 1'
#
loop_
_entity.id
_entity.type
_entity.pdbx_description
1 polymer ?
#
loop_
_entity_poly.entity_id
_entity_poly.type
_entity_poly.pdbx_seq_one_letter_code
_entity_poly.pdbx_strand_id
1 'polypeptide(L)'
;MPEYNCTAFNDVFAFLISGPGITGTDNMAIVPGSTIPVSINSINDGTGGCSTNQSLYVTNTGSTVTLDGFTTPLIATHTVTPGSTYHLKMALADVSDAIFNSYVVLKANSLKADPPILPAFLVYKLIPIFRCILP
;
A
#
# COMPACT_ATOMS: atom_id res chain seq x y z
N MET A 1 -4.94 11.79 -6.07
CA MET A 1 -4.34 12.42 -7.26
C MET A 1 -4.73 11.73 -8.56
N PRO A 2 -6.04 11.61 -8.89
CA PRO A 2 -6.52 11.26 -10.24
C PRO A 2 -5.85 12.01 -11.40
N GLU A 3 -5.41 13.24 -11.13
CA GLU A 3 -4.89 14.19 -12.11
C GLU A 3 -3.52 13.77 -12.66
N TYR A 4 -2.76 12.97 -11.90
CA TYR A 4 -1.39 12.54 -12.24
C TYR A 4 -1.27 11.04 -12.50
N ASN A 5 -2.41 10.34 -12.56
CA ASN A 5 -2.44 8.94 -12.94
C ASN A 5 -1.68 8.71 -14.25
N CYS A 6 -0.81 7.70 -14.25
CA CYS A 6 -0.06 7.25 -15.41
C CYS A 6 0.84 8.29 -16.04
N THR A 7 1.37 9.16 -15.19
CA THR A 7 2.47 10.06 -15.51
C THR A 7 3.76 9.57 -14.84
N ALA A 8 4.82 10.39 -14.92
CA ALA A 8 6.08 10.15 -14.21
C ALA A 8 5.94 10.33 -12.68
N PHE A 9 4.88 10.98 -12.20
CA PHE A 9 4.56 11.12 -10.79
C PHE A 9 3.90 9.84 -10.30
N ASN A 10 4.69 8.94 -9.71
CA ASN A 10 4.25 7.58 -9.37
C ASN A 10 4.76 7.17 -8.00
N ASP A 11 4.27 7.84 -6.97
CA ASP A 11 4.56 7.50 -5.59
C ASP A 11 4.32 6.02 -5.32
N VAL A 12 5.27 5.40 -4.62
CA VAL A 12 5.28 3.97 -4.34
C VAL A 12 5.27 3.73 -2.85
N PHE A 13 4.40 2.83 -2.42
CA PHE A 13 4.42 2.33 -1.06
C PHE A 13 5.02 0.92 -1.02
N ALA A 14 5.98 0.72 -0.11
CA ALA A 14 6.55 -0.58 0.18
C ALA A 14 6.31 -0.95 1.64
N PHE A 15 5.90 -2.20 1.85
CA PHE A 15 5.84 -2.80 3.18
C PHE A 15 6.76 -4.01 3.21
N LEU A 16 7.94 -3.75 3.76
CA LEU A 16 9.10 -4.60 3.66
C LEU A 16 9.19 -5.51 4.89
N ILE A 17 9.43 -6.80 4.66
CA ILE A 17 9.71 -7.78 5.71
C ILE A 17 11.09 -8.42 5.51
N SER A 18 11.78 -8.64 6.62
CA SER A 18 13.03 -9.42 6.66
C SER A 18 13.07 -10.29 7.92
N GLY A 19 13.79 -11.40 7.87
CA GLY A 19 13.89 -12.34 8.98
C GLY A 19 14.19 -13.77 8.53
N PRO A 20 14.06 -14.77 9.43
CA PRO A 20 14.34 -16.17 9.11
C PRO A 20 13.54 -16.68 7.91
N GLY A 21 14.25 -17.34 6.98
CA GLY A 21 13.67 -17.89 5.75
C GLY A 21 13.47 -16.89 4.61
N ILE A 22 13.80 -15.60 4.81
CA ILE A 22 13.68 -14.55 3.78
C ILE A 22 15.09 -14.11 3.36
N THR A 23 15.41 -14.27 2.07
CA THR A 23 16.67 -13.75 1.53
C THR A 23 16.54 -12.24 1.32
N GLY A 24 17.30 -11.44 2.09
CA GLY A 24 17.27 -9.99 2.00
C GLY A 24 15.98 -9.40 2.57
N THR A 25 15.16 -8.81 1.72
CA THR A 25 13.91 -8.14 2.13
C THR A 25 12.85 -8.36 1.06
N ASP A 26 11.65 -8.73 1.47
CA ASP A 26 10.51 -8.94 0.59
C ASP A 26 9.50 -7.81 0.71
N ASN A 27 8.92 -7.35 -0.42
CA ASN A 27 7.89 -6.32 -0.42
C ASN A 27 6.51 -6.96 -0.48
N MET A 28 5.80 -6.86 0.63
CA MET A 28 4.45 -7.40 0.76
C MET A 28 3.38 -6.41 0.26
N ALA A 29 3.71 -5.13 0.04
CA ALA A 29 2.76 -4.13 -0.45
C ALA A 29 2.57 -4.26 -1.98
N ILE A 30 1.82 -5.28 -2.38
CA ILE A 30 1.49 -5.61 -3.76
C ILE A 30 -0.01 -5.48 -4.01
N VAL A 31 -0.38 -5.21 -5.27
CA VAL A 31 -1.78 -5.29 -5.71
C VAL A 31 -2.27 -6.73 -5.52
N PRO A 32 -3.43 -6.96 -4.88
CA PRO A 32 -3.96 -8.30 -4.61
C PRO A 32 -3.95 -9.21 -5.84
N GLY A 33 -3.40 -10.43 -5.68
CA GLY A 33 -3.34 -11.43 -6.74
C GLY A 33 -2.28 -11.16 -7.82
N SER A 34 -1.31 -10.28 -7.57
CA SER A 34 -0.26 -9.92 -8.53
C SER A 34 1.13 -9.83 -7.89
N THR A 35 2.14 -9.45 -8.67
CA THR A 35 3.48 -9.05 -8.20
C THR A 35 3.72 -7.54 -8.34
N ILE A 36 2.68 -6.78 -8.69
CA ILE A 36 2.77 -5.35 -8.99
C ILE A 36 2.82 -4.57 -7.66
N PRO A 37 3.83 -3.72 -7.42
CA PRO A 37 3.86 -2.88 -6.23
C PRO A 37 2.69 -1.91 -6.14
N VAL A 38 2.29 -1.56 -4.92
CA VAL A 38 1.30 -0.52 -4.67
C VAL A 38 1.88 0.86 -5.02
N SER A 39 1.24 1.55 -5.96
CA SER A 39 1.58 2.89 -6.40
C SER A 39 0.36 3.59 -7.00
N ILE A 40 0.46 4.88 -7.29
CA ILE A 40 -0.59 5.64 -7.99
C ILE A 40 -0.94 4.98 -9.34
N ASN A 41 0.08 4.60 -10.10
CA ASN A 41 -0.14 4.03 -11.43
C ASN A 41 -0.70 2.59 -11.37
N SER A 42 -0.58 1.91 -10.23
CA SER A 42 -1.11 0.55 -10.06
C SER A 42 -2.52 0.50 -9.47
N ILE A 43 -2.97 1.50 -8.73
CA ILE A 43 -4.35 1.61 -8.24
C ILE A 43 -4.83 3.07 -8.35
N ASN A 44 -5.79 3.32 -9.23
CA ASN A 44 -6.34 4.66 -9.48
C ASN A 44 -7.81 4.63 -9.92
N ASP A 45 -8.40 5.80 -10.13
CA ASP A 45 -9.81 5.99 -10.48
C ASP A 45 -10.12 5.90 -11.97
N GLY A 46 -9.11 5.66 -12.82
CA GLY A 46 -9.32 5.50 -14.25
C GLY A 46 -9.16 6.74 -15.11
N THR A 47 -8.93 7.89 -14.50
CA THR A 47 -8.62 9.12 -15.24
C THR A 47 -7.16 9.11 -15.68
N GLY A 48 -6.76 10.04 -16.55
CA GLY A 48 -5.35 10.16 -16.98
C GLY A 48 -4.91 9.12 -18.02
N GLY A 49 -5.84 8.33 -18.57
CA GLY A 49 -5.57 7.43 -19.70
C GLY A 49 -5.12 6.02 -19.31
N CYS A 50 -5.29 5.63 -18.04
CA CYS A 50 -5.09 4.26 -17.62
C CYS A 50 -6.16 3.81 -16.62
N SER A 51 -6.59 2.56 -16.78
CA SER A 51 -7.67 1.96 -16.00
C SER A 51 -7.14 0.79 -15.18
N THR A 52 -6.22 1.09 -14.27
CA THR A 52 -5.48 0.06 -13.52
C THR A 52 -6.13 -0.17 -12.15
N ASN A 53 -6.65 -1.39 -11.93
CA ASN A 53 -7.23 -1.84 -10.65
C ASN A 53 -8.26 -0.85 -10.03
N GLN A 54 -9.09 -0.20 -10.85
CA GLN A 54 -10.08 0.79 -10.39
C GLN A 54 -11.06 0.27 -9.33
N SER A 55 -11.36 -1.02 -9.33
CA SER A 55 -12.19 -1.66 -8.31
C SER A 55 -11.60 -1.58 -6.90
N LEU A 56 -10.29 -1.32 -6.79
CA LEU A 56 -9.59 -1.08 -5.54
C LEU A 56 -9.53 0.39 -5.18
N TYR A 57 -9.96 1.33 -6.03
CA TYR A 57 -10.03 2.75 -5.73
C TYR A 57 -11.43 3.13 -5.22
N VAL A 58 -11.48 4.01 -4.23
CA VAL A 58 -12.68 4.53 -3.59
C VAL A 58 -12.59 6.05 -3.55
N THR A 59 -13.37 6.74 -4.37
CA THR A 59 -13.43 8.21 -4.38
C THR A 59 -13.89 8.75 -3.02
N ASN A 60 -13.20 9.77 -2.52
CA ASN A 60 -13.62 10.48 -1.31
C ASN A 60 -14.53 11.64 -1.70
N THR A 61 -15.83 11.51 -1.44
CA THR A 61 -16.84 12.52 -1.82
C THR A 61 -16.99 13.66 -0.79
N GLY A 62 -15.92 13.98 -0.04
CA GLY A 62 -15.89 15.10 0.91
C GLY A 62 -16.01 14.72 2.39
N SER A 63 -15.36 13.63 2.83
CA SER A 63 -15.26 13.28 4.25
C SER A 63 -14.27 14.18 5.03
N THR A 64 -14.20 13.98 6.36
CA THR A 64 -13.33 14.65 7.35
C THR A 64 -11.84 14.79 7.01
N VAL A 65 -11.38 14.15 5.93
CA VAL A 65 -10.00 14.26 5.42
C VAL A 65 -10.02 14.78 4.00
N THR A 66 -9.08 15.66 3.69
CA THR A 66 -8.99 16.41 2.43
C THR A 66 -8.34 15.62 1.28
N LEU A 67 -8.50 14.30 1.28
CA LEU A 67 -7.92 13.35 0.30
C LEU A 67 -8.87 13.19 -0.89
N ASP A 68 -8.38 12.92 -2.10
CA ASP A 68 -9.26 12.73 -3.28
C ASP A 68 -9.94 11.35 -3.30
N GLY A 69 -9.30 10.38 -2.64
CA GLY A 69 -9.76 9.01 -2.58
C GLY A 69 -8.91 8.15 -1.67
N PHE A 70 -9.31 6.89 -1.58
CA PHE A 70 -8.68 5.83 -0.81
C PHE A 70 -8.55 4.61 -1.69
N THR A 71 -7.70 3.65 -1.31
CA THR A 71 -7.94 2.29 -1.76
C THR A 71 -8.99 1.59 -0.89
N THR A 72 -9.57 0.51 -1.38
CA THR A 72 -10.14 -0.51 -0.50
C THR A 72 -9.02 -1.06 0.41
N PRO A 73 -9.35 -1.66 1.58
CA PRO A 73 -8.33 -2.24 2.44
C PRO A 73 -7.52 -3.32 1.71
N LEU A 74 -6.25 -3.04 1.44
CA LEU A 74 -5.31 -4.00 0.87
C LEU A 74 -4.78 -4.87 1.98
N ILE A 75 -4.98 -6.18 1.85
CA ILE A 75 -4.45 -7.15 2.77
C ILE A 75 -3.11 -7.60 2.24
N ALA A 76 -2.07 -7.59 3.07
CA ALA A 76 -0.96 -8.45 2.74
C ALA A 76 -0.47 -9.27 3.92
N THR A 77 0.18 -10.35 3.51
CA THR A 77 0.39 -11.50 4.35
C THR A 77 1.74 -12.12 4.05
N HIS A 78 2.40 -12.62 5.09
CA HIS A 78 3.62 -13.40 4.92
C HIS A 78 3.63 -14.57 5.89
N THR A 79 4.09 -15.72 5.42
CA THR A 79 4.27 -16.90 6.26
C THR A 79 5.45 -16.69 7.18
N VAL A 80 5.29 -16.92 8.48
CA VAL A 80 6.33 -16.71 9.48
C VAL A 80 6.54 -17.95 10.33
N THR A 81 7.76 -18.14 10.81
CA THR A 81 8.07 -19.21 11.77
C THR A 81 7.70 -18.76 13.19
N PRO A 82 6.83 -19.50 13.91
CA PRO A 82 6.48 -19.17 15.29
C PRO A 82 7.70 -19.01 16.20
N GLY A 83 7.67 -18.02 17.09
CA GLY A 83 8.78 -17.72 18.03
C GLY A 83 10.00 -17.04 17.39
N SER A 84 10.01 -16.83 16.08
CA SER A 84 11.07 -16.09 15.39
C SER A 84 10.79 -14.59 15.35
N THR A 85 11.86 -13.79 15.30
CA THR A 85 11.76 -12.33 15.16
C THR A 85 11.87 -11.94 13.69
N TYR A 86 10.94 -11.10 13.24
CA TYR A 86 10.92 -10.49 11.91
C TYR A 86 10.96 -8.97 12.04
N HIS A 87 11.57 -8.30 11.07
CA HIS A 87 11.63 -6.85 11.00
C HIS A 87 10.72 -6.34 9.88
N LEU A 88 9.84 -5.42 10.25
CA LEU A 88 8.93 -4.74 9.34
C LEU A 88 9.41 -3.31 9.12
N LYS A 89 9.52 -2.89 7.86
CA LYS A 89 9.84 -1.51 7.48
C LYS A 89 8.78 -1.02 6.50
N MET A 90 8.26 0.18 6.74
CA MET A 90 7.37 0.86 5.81
C MET A 90 8.15 1.96 5.12
N ALA A 91 8.03 2.05 3.80
CA ALA A 91 8.67 3.09 3.01
C ALA A 91 7.63 3.68 2.05
N LEU A 92 7.64 5.00 1.94
CA LEU A 92 6.82 5.75 1.01
C LEU A 92 7.80 6.62 0.21
N ALA A 93 7.84 6.39 -1.09
CA ALA A 93 8.69 7.13 -2.00
C ALA A 93 7.82 8.10 -2.79
N ASP A 94 8.12 9.38 -2.64
CA ASP A 94 7.65 10.46 -3.53
C ASP A 94 8.51 10.40 -4.80
N VAL A 95 7.86 10.25 -5.96
CA VAL A 95 8.55 9.99 -7.23
C VAL A 95 8.32 11.15 -8.19
N SER A 96 9.43 11.74 -8.65
CA SER A 96 9.48 12.77 -9.71
C SER A 96 9.00 14.17 -9.32
N ASP A 97 8.40 14.34 -8.14
CA ASP A 97 8.21 15.66 -7.55
C ASP A 97 8.53 15.67 -6.05
N ALA A 98 8.36 16.84 -5.44
CA ALA A 98 8.51 17.07 -4.00
C ALA A 98 7.41 18.00 -3.48
N ILE A 99 6.35 18.15 -4.27
CA ILE A 99 5.32 19.20 -4.10
C ILE A 99 4.01 18.55 -3.65
N PHE A 100 3.71 17.35 -4.13
CA PHE A 100 2.54 16.59 -3.73
C PHE A 100 2.79 15.78 -2.47
N ASN A 101 1.71 15.36 -1.80
CA ASN A 101 1.80 14.70 -0.51
C ASN A 101 1.31 13.27 -0.61
N SER A 102 2.15 12.31 -0.24
CA SER A 102 1.77 10.91 -0.15
C SER A 102 1.34 10.55 1.27
N TYR A 103 0.36 9.66 1.42
CA TYR A 103 -0.13 9.20 2.72
C TYR A 103 -0.30 7.68 2.75
N VAL A 104 -0.17 7.11 3.94
CA VAL A 104 -0.48 5.70 4.20
C VAL A 104 -1.35 5.66 5.44
N VAL A 105 -2.53 5.06 5.33
CA VAL A 105 -3.42 4.84 6.46
C VAL A 105 -3.38 3.37 6.84
N LEU A 106 -3.10 3.13 8.12
CA LEU A 106 -3.09 1.79 8.70
C LEU A 106 -4.38 1.58 9.47
N LYS A 107 -5.07 0.49 9.18
CA LYS A 107 -6.23 0.11 9.99
C LYS A 107 -5.75 -0.22 11.41
N ALA A 108 -6.41 0.33 12.43
CA ALA A 108 -6.09 0.04 13.82
C ALA A 108 -6.13 -1.48 14.08
N ASN A 109 -5.21 -1.96 14.92
CA ASN A 109 -5.05 -3.39 15.23
C ASN A 109 -4.82 -4.29 14.00
N SER A 110 -4.31 -3.74 12.88
CA SER A 110 -4.07 -4.54 11.69
C SER A 110 -2.73 -5.26 11.70
N LEU A 111 -1.71 -4.81 12.43
CA LEU A 111 -0.45 -5.53 12.54
C LEU A 111 -0.59 -6.66 13.56
N LYS A 112 -0.94 -7.87 13.09
CA LYS A 112 -1.08 -9.06 13.94
C LYS A 112 -0.50 -10.29 13.26
N ALA A 113 0.20 -11.10 14.04
CA ALA A 113 0.46 -12.48 13.70
C ALA A 113 -0.69 -13.35 14.23
N ASP A 114 -1.18 -14.27 13.42
CA ASP A 114 -2.12 -15.28 13.88
C ASP A 114 -1.47 -16.14 15.00
N PRO A 115 -2.29 -16.78 15.86
CA PRO A 115 -1.80 -17.67 16.91
C PRO A 115 -0.82 -18.72 16.33
N PRO A 116 0.10 -19.26 17.14
CA PRO A 116 1.19 -20.15 16.68
C PRO A 116 0.69 -21.56 16.33
N ILE A 117 -0.25 -21.66 15.40
CA ILE A 117 -0.57 -22.89 14.66
C ILE A 117 0.23 -22.88 13.37
N LEU A 118 0.88 -23.99 13.02
CA LEU A 118 1.77 -24.07 11.85
C LEU A 118 0.97 -24.28 10.55
N PRO A 119 1.22 -23.49 9.47
CA PRO A 119 2.00 -22.25 9.42
C PRO A 119 1.23 -21.04 9.97
N ALA A 120 1.93 -20.11 10.62
CA ALA A 120 1.36 -18.85 11.08
C ALA A 120 1.48 -17.78 9.99
N PHE A 121 0.45 -16.95 9.87
CA PHE A 121 0.41 -15.83 8.93
C PHE A 121 0.52 -14.50 9.68
N LEU A 122 1.44 -13.64 9.24
CA LEU A 122 1.33 -12.22 9.50
C LEU A 122 0.25 -11.68 8.57
N VAL A 123 -0.78 -11.01 9.10
CA VAL A 123 -1.83 -10.37 8.29
C VAL A 123 -1.82 -8.89 8.61
N TYR A 124 -1.95 -8.04 7.59
CA TYR A 124 -2.13 -6.61 7.77
C TYR A 124 -3.11 -6.02 6.77
N LYS A 125 -3.69 -4.86 7.09
CA LYS A 125 -4.66 -4.13 6.26
C LYS A 125 -4.18 -2.70 6.06
N LEU A 126 -3.76 -2.39 4.85
CA LEU A 126 -3.33 -1.07 4.40
C LEU A 126 -4.46 -0.36 3.68
N ILE A 127 -4.49 0.96 3.81
CA ILE A 127 -5.18 1.85 2.88
C ILE A 127 -4.11 2.85 2.43
N PRO A 128 -3.28 2.52 1.42
CA PRO A 128 -2.40 3.50 0.79
C PRO A 128 -3.24 4.61 0.16
N ILE A 129 -2.79 5.87 0.30
CA ILE A 129 -3.53 7.03 -0.19
C ILE A 129 -2.56 8.03 -0.80
N PHE A 130 -2.82 8.40 -2.04
CA PHE A 130 -2.01 9.33 -2.78
C PHE A 130 -2.79 10.66 -2.85
N ARG A 131 -2.41 11.66 -2.04
CA ARG A 131 -3.14 12.93 -1.98
C ARG A 131 -2.56 13.97 -2.94
N CYS A 132 -3.45 14.62 -3.68
CA CYS A 132 -3.17 15.88 -4.34
C CYS A 132 -3.44 17.07 -3.38
N ILE A 133 -2.47 17.95 -3.16
CA ILE A 133 -2.76 19.37 -2.90
C ILE A 133 -1.65 20.19 -3.53
N LEU A 134 -2.03 21.22 -4.27
CA LEU A 134 -1.77 22.61 -3.91
C LEU A 134 -2.98 23.44 -4.44
N PRO A 135 -3.23 24.66 -3.91
CA PRO A 135 -4.53 25.36 -3.92
C PRO A 135 -5.21 25.55 -5.28
#